data_AF-A0A135P0S6-F1
#
_entry.id   AF-A0A135P0S6-F1
#
_cell.length_a   1.000
_cell.length_b   1.000
_cell.length_c   1.000
_cell.angle_alpha   90.00
_cell.angle_beta   90.00
_cell.angle_gamma   90.00
#
_symmetry.space_group_name_H-M   'P 1'
#
loop_
_entity.id
_entity.type
_entity.pdbx_description
1 polymer ?
#
loop_
_entity_poly.entity_id
_entity_poly.type
_entity_poly.pdbx_seq_one_letter_code
_entity_poly.pdbx_strand_id
1 'polypeptide(L)'
;MRIAKSALIDPDRNGLYGMAGVALSFFVFAYSSKFGMVSILAYYAVWFPLIVVDYRRVLGNYTRYLWIFGFGILAVLSSFWSDAMSTTMRASIQYMTHIVCALIAMRVISITTLTRGALIGIIVVLLYSMLFGIYLFDALDGTFSFVGAFSSKNQLGFYASLGVIFAASSVLVLRQRDMIWLGIAGMAGLLSAYCLLASQSATSVITTAAVVALIIGFMPMGMLSPGNRKMIFLALVGVGGLLVVVALQFGLLDAVLGIFGKDSTLTGRTYLWQQGIEAAKASPILGVGYQGFWVVGFYDAERLWDDFFITTRSGFHFHNTYIETVVENGFVGLALLAIVLYGTLLGHLRSVLVRNRDPQGLILFALCALFVVRSFVEIDIIFAYQIGSFLLYYAAGKLTLPQRVAAGAFSGVAMRPVAGR
;
A
#
# COMPACT_ATOMS: atom_id res chain seq x y z
N MET A 1 6.28 37.48 4.18
CA MET A 1 6.65 36.60 3.05
C MET A 1 5.38 36.09 2.38
N ARG A 2 5.02 36.55 1.16
CA ARG A 2 3.89 35.98 0.41
C ARG A 2 4.38 34.69 -0.27
N ILE A 3 4.08 33.53 0.31
CA ILE A 3 4.32 32.25 -0.36
C ILE A 3 3.41 32.21 -1.60
N ALA A 4 3.99 32.13 -2.79
CA ALA A 4 3.20 31.98 -4.00
C ALA A 4 2.39 30.69 -3.90
N LYS A 5 1.06 30.75 -4.06
CA LYS A 5 0.19 29.57 -3.93
C LYS A 5 0.61 28.42 -4.86
N SER A 6 1.21 28.75 -6.01
CA SER A 6 1.80 27.78 -6.94
C SER A 6 2.96 26.97 -6.38
N ALA A 7 3.64 27.44 -5.32
CA ALA A 7 4.71 26.71 -4.65
C ALA A 7 4.19 25.49 -3.86
N LEU A 8 2.90 25.43 -3.51
CA LEU A 8 2.30 24.30 -2.79
C LEU A 8 2.04 23.08 -3.69
N ILE A 9 1.83 23.32 -4.99
CA ILE A 9 1.52 22.28 -5.99
C ILE A 9 2.74 21.84 -6.79
N ASP A 10 3.89 22.50 -6.60
CA ASP A 10 5.11 22.21 -7.33
C ASP A 10 5.99 21.18 -6.58
N PRO A 11 6.20 19.96 -7.09
CA PRO A 11 6.91 18.89 -6.39
C PRO A 11 8.34 19.23 -5.96
N ASP A 12 8.96 20.19 -6.66
CA ASP A 12 10.33 20.63 -6.41
C ASP A 12 10.41 21.71 -5.31
N ARG A 13 9.28 22.38 -4.99
CA ARG A 13 9.22 23.51 -4.05
C ARG A 13 8.33 23.28 -2.83
N ASN A 14 7.46 22.27 -2.87
CA ASN A 14 6.48 22.00 -1.82
C ASN A 14 6.96 21.03 -0.73
N GLY A 15 8.27 20.77 -0.62
CA GLY A 15 8.82 19.74 0.25
C GLY A 15 8.27 19.75 1.69
N LEU A 16 8.24 20.91 2.35
CA LEU A 16 7.72 21.04 3.72
C LEU A 16 6.24 20.63 3.82
N TYR A 17 5.40 21.23 2.97
CA TYR A 17 3.97 20.95 2.92
C TYR A 17 3.70 19.48 2.62
N GLY A 18 4.40 18.95 1.61
CA GLY A 18 4.24 17.58 1.17
C GLY A 18 4.67 16.56 2.20
N MET A 19 5.79 16.79 2.89
CA MET A 19 6.24 15.93 3.98
C MET A 19 5.24 15.94 5.14
N ALA A 20 4.76 17.12 5.55
CA ALA A 20 3.76 17.26 6.60
C ALA A 20 2.44 16.58 6.23
N GLY A 21 1.97 16.77 4.99
CA GLY A 21 0.73 16.17 4.50
C GLY A 21 0.79 14.65 4.41
N VAL A 22 1.92 14.09 3.96
CA VAL A 22 2.15 12.63 3.96
C VAL A 22 2.24 12.11 5.39
N ALA A 23 3.02 12.75 6.27
CA ALA A 23 3.16 12.32 7.67
C ALA A 23 1.80 12.33 8.40
N LEU A 24 1.00 13.39 8.22
CA LEU A 24 -0.36 13.45 8.74
C LEU A 24 -1.23 12.31 8.17
N SER A 25 -1.14 12.05 6.86
CA SER A 25 -1.92 10.97 6.25
C SER A 25 -1.58 9.61 6.87
N PHE A 26 -0.30 9.30 7.10
CA PHE A 26 0.11 8.08 7.81
C PHE A 26 -0.49 8.00 9.22
N PHE A 27 -0.48 9.10 9.98
CA PHE A 27 -1.08 9.12 11.32
C PHE A 27 -2.60 8.95 11.29
N VAL A 28 -3.29 9.64 10.39
CA VAL A 28 -4.75 9.52 10.22
C VAL A 28 -5.13 8.10 9.79
N PHE A 29 -4.41 7.51 8.84
CA PHE A 29 -4.69 6.14 8.39
C PHE A 29 -4.36 5.09 9.45
N ALA A 30 -3.49 5.40 10.41
CA ALA A 30 -3.20 4.50 11.52
C ALA A 30 -4.30 4.54 12.59
N TYR A 31 -4.83 5.74 12.88
CA TYR A 31 -5.64 5.97 14.08
C TYR A 31 -6.97 6.69 13.84
N SER A 32 -7.47 6.75 12.60
CA SER A 32 -8.78 7.35 12.30
C SER A 32 -9.93 6.68 13.06
N SER A 33 -9.83 5.37 13.34
CA SER A 33 -10.79 4.65 14.19
C SER A 33 -10.81 5.14 15.65
N LYS A 34 -9.71 5.74 16.14
CA LYS A 34 -9.60 6.30 17.50
C LYS A 34 -9.93 7.79 17.57
N PHE A 35 -9.44 8.58 16.61
CA PHE A 35 -9.63 10.04 16.58
C PHE A 35 -10.89 10.48 15.82
N GLY A 36 -11.58 9.54 15.17
CA GLY A 36 -12.85 9.76 14.50
C GLY A 36 -12.79 10.81 13.40
N MET A 37 -13.91 11.53 13.23
CA MET A 37 -14.16 12.43 12.10
C MET A 37 -13.14 13.58 12.01
N VAL A 38 -12.62 14.07 13.15
CA VAL A 38 -11.66 15.19 13.17
C VAL A 38 -10.38 14.83 12.40
N SER A 39 -9.88 13.61 12.56
CA SER A 39 -8.69 13.14 11.86
C SER A 39 -8.92 13.04 10.34
N ILE A 40 -10.10 12.60 9.93
CA ILE A 40 -10.51 12.48 8.52
C ILE A 40 -10.65 13.87 7.88
N LEU A 41 -11.25 14.83 8.60
CA LEU A 41 -11.35 16.21 8.16
C LEU A 41 -9.97 16.87 8.01
N ALA A 42 -9.03 16.57 8.91
CA ALA A 42 -7.64 17.05 8.80
C ALA A 42 -6.95 16.47 7.55
N TYR A 43 -7.15 15.18 7.26
CA TYR A 43 -6.67 14.55 6.02
C TYR A 43 -7.24 15.24 4.77
N TYR A 44 -8.55 15.50 4.74
CA TYR A 44 -9.18 16.20 3.62
C TYR A 44 -8.72 17.65 3.50
N ALA A 45 -8.51 18.35 4.62
CA ALA A 45 -8.00 19.71 4.65
C ALA A 45 -6.57 19.83 4.08
N VAL A 46 -5.79 18.75 4.09
CA VAL A 46 -4.47 18.73 3.45
C VAL A 46 -4.56 18.53 1.93
N TRP A 47 -5.49 17.73 1.42
CA TRP A 47 -5.46 17.36 0.00
C TRP A 47 -6.44 18.16 -0.86
N PHE A 48 -7.66 18.44 -0.40
CA PHE A 48 -8.68 19.11 -1.23
C PHE A 48 -8.43 20.59 -1.52
N PRO A 49 -7.89 21.41 -0.60
CA PRO A 49 -7.64 22.82 -0.92
C PRO A 49 -6.68 23.03 -2.10
N LEU A 50 -5.84 22.03 -2.42
CA LEU A 50 -4.97 22.07 -3.60
C LEU A 50 -5.75 22.13 -4.92
N ILE A 51 -6.98 21.60 -4.96
CA ILE A 51 -7.85 21.70 -6.14
C ILE A 51 -8.16 23.18 -6.45
N VAL A 52 -8.39 23.99 -5.42
CA VAL A 52 -8.70 25.42 -5.58
C VAL A 52 -7.47 26.20 -6.06
N VAL A 53 -6.26 25.70 -5.81
CA VAL A 53 -5.02 26.35 -6.27
C VAL A 53 -4.86 26.21 -7.79
N ASP A 54 -5.01 25.00 -8.32
CA ASP A 54 -4.97 24.73 -9.77
C ASP A 54 -5.64 23.38 -10.10
N TYR A 55 -6.94 23.41 -10.35
CA TYR A 55 -7.72 22.19 -10.63
C TYR A 55 -7.24 21.45 -11.89
N ARG A 56 -6.70 22.16 -12.90
CA ARG A 56 -6.23 21.53 -14.14
C ARG A 56 -4.98 20.73 -13.89
N ARG A 57 -4.03 21.30 -13.13
CA ARG A 57 -2.79 20.60 -12.74
C ARG A 57 -3.07 19.50 -11.72
N VAL A 58 -4.03 19.68 -10.82
CA VAL A 58 -4.31 18.75 -9.70
C VAL A 58 -5.26 17.61 -10.08
N LEU A 59 -6.17 17.80 -11.04
CA LEU A 59 -7.12 16.77 -11.46
C LEU A 59 -6.80 16.14 -12.83
N GLY A 60 -6.13 16.87 -13.73
CA GLY A 60 -5.67 16.34 -15.03
C GLY A 60 -6.81 15.91 -15.97
N ASN A 61 -6.49 15.06 -16.96
CA ASN A 61 -7.48 14.55 -17.94
C ASN A 61 -7.95 13.13 -17.61
N TYR A 62 -9.16 13.00 -17.04
CA TYR A 62 -9.70 11.77 -16.45
C TYR A 62 -9.81 10.54 -17.37
N THR A 63 -9.81 10.71 -18.69
CA THR A 63 -9.99 9.59 -19.62
C THR A 63 -8.88 8.54 -19.56
N ARG A 64 -7.65 8.93 -19.19
CA ARG A 64 -6.52 8.00 -18.99
C ARG A 64 -6.57 7.22 -17.67
N TYR A 65 -7.53 7.53 -16.80
CA TYR A 65 -7.60 7.07 -15.41
C TYR A 65 -8.77 6.14 -15.14
N LEU A 66 -9.59 5.80 -16.14
CA LEU A 66 -10.79 4.98 -15.97
C LEU A 66 -10.49 3.63 -15.30
N TRP A 67 -9.35 3.01 -15.62
CA TRP A 67 -8.92 1.76 -14.98
C TRP A 67 -8.62 1.91 -13.48
N ILE A 68 -8.24 3.11 -13.02
CA ILE A 68 -7.99 3.40 -11.60
C ILE A 68 -9.31 3.60 -10.84
N PHE A 69 -10.26 4.30 -11.46
CA PHE A 69 -11.56 4.57 -10.85
C PHE A 69 -12.53 3.41 -10.93
N GLY A 70 -12.30 2.41 -11.79
CA GLY A 70 -13.24 1.32 -12.05
C GLY A 70 -13.75 0.65 -10.78
N PHE A 71 -12.86 0.22 -9.90
CA PHE A 71 -13.25 -0.42 -8.63
C PHE A 71 -14.02 0.53 -7.71
N GLY A 72 -13.59 1.79 -7.58
CA GLY A 72 -14.30 2.80 -6.79
C GLY A 72 -15.69 3.14 -7.35
N ILE A 73 -15.86 3.19 -8.67
CA ILE A 73 -17.16 3.43 -9.31
C ILE A 73 -18.10 2.25 -9.03
N LEU A 74 -17.61 1.02 -9.17
CA LEU A 74 -18.39 -0.17 -8.82
C LEU A 74 -18.80 -0.14 -7.35
N ALA A 75 -17.90 0.22 -6.44
CA ALA A 75 -18.21 0.33 -5.01
C ALA A 75 -19.37 1.32 -4.77
N VAL A 76 -19.38 2.49 -5.43
CA VAL A 76 -20.49 3.45 -5.32
C VAL A 76 -21.78 2.88 -5.89
N LEU A 77 -21.73 2.30 -7.10
CA LEU A 77 -22.89 1.68 -7.74
C LEU A 77 -23.48 0.54 -6.89
N SER A 78 -22.64 -0.18 -6.16
CA SER A 78 -23.06 -1.29 -5.31
C SER A 78 -24.01 -0.90 -4.19
N SER A 79 -24.09 0.40 -3.86
CA SER A 79 -25.09 0.92 -2.94
C SER A 79 -26.54 0.69 -3.41
N PHE A 80 -26.78 0.57 -4.72
CA PHE A 80 -28.14 0.41 -5.27
C PHE A 80 -28.73 -0.98 -5.09
N TRP A 81 -27.90 -2.01 -4.86
CA TRP A 81 -28.36 -3.38 -4.63
C TRP A 81 -27.91 -3.95 -3.28
N SER A 82 -27.26 -3.15 -2.43
CA SER A 82 -26.86 -3.58 -1.10
C SER A 82 -28.01 -3.47 -0.12
N ASP A 83 -28.24 -4.54 0.66
CA ASP A 83 -29.18 -4.55 1.78
C ASP A 83 -28.81 -3.50 2.85
N ALA A 84 -27.53 -3.16 2.95
CA ALA A 84 -27.00 -2.12 3.84
C ALA A 84 -26.65 -0.82 3.09
N MET A 85 -27.58 -0.34 2.24
CA MET A 85 -27.39 0.84 1.38
C MET A 85 -26.71 2.03 2.07
N SER A 86 -27.09 2.38 3.31
CA SER A 86 -26.51 3.53 4.02
C SER A 86 -25.03 3.33 4.38
N THR A 87 -24.66 2.12 4.79
CA THR A 87 -23.26 1.74 5.09
C THR A 87 -22.44 1.72 3.82
N THR A 88 -22.93 1.07 2.77
CA THR A 88 -22.24 0.95 1.47
C THR A 88 -22.08 2.30 0.79
N MET A 89 -23.11 3.16 0.80
CA MET A 89 -23.02 4.51 0.23
C MET A 89 -21.97 5.35 0.97
N ARG A 90 -21.99 5.34 2.31
CA ARG A 90 -20.99 6.06 3.10
C ARG A 90 -19.58 5.55 2.80
N ALA A 91 -19.36 4.23 2.88
CA ALA A 91 -18.05 3.61 2.70
C ALA A 91 -17.49 3.87 1.29
N SER A 92 -18.31 3.72 0.26
CA SER A 92 -17.90 3.91 -1.13
C SER A 92 -17.58 5.38 -1.46
N ILE A 93 -18.32 6.35 -0.91
CA ILE A 93 -17.98 7.78 -1.04
C ILE A 93 -16.64 8.09 -0.34
N GLN A 94 -16.42 7.55 0.85
CA GLN A 94 -15.15 7.69 1.57
C GLN A 94 -13.99 7.07 0.79
N TYR A 95 -14.22 5.92 0.17
CA TYR A 95 -13.22 5.27 -0.68
C TYR A 95 -12.92 6.09 -1.95
N MET A 96 -13.96 6.58 -2.63
CA MET A 96 -13.81 7.41 -3.84
C MET A 96 -13.03 8.70 -3.55
N THR A 97 -13.39 9.40 -2.47
CA THR A 97 -12.68 10.61 -2.04
C THR A 97 -11.23 10.33 -1.65
N HIS A 98 -10.96 9.20 -1.00
CA HIS A 98 -9.61 8.72 -0.69
C HIS A 98 -8.78 8.45 -1.95
N ILE A 99 -9.35 7.83 -2.99
CA ILE A 99 -8.71 7.67 -4.31
C ILE A 99 -8.34 9.04 -4.88
N VAL A 100 -9.27 9.99 -4.85
CA VAL A 100 -9.03 11.36 -5.35
C VAL A 100 -7.86 12.01 -4.59
N CYS A 101 -7.84 11.94 -3.27
CA CYS A 101 -6.73 12.47 -2.47
C CYS A 101 -5.39 11.81 -2.80
N ALA A 102 -5.34 10.48 -3.02
CA ALA A 102 -4.13 9.78 -3.45
C ALA A 102 -3.63 10.26 -4.83
N LEU A 103 -4.56 10.52 -5.77
CA LEU A 103 -4.24 11.06 -7.09
C LEU A 103 -3.81 12.54 -7.05
N ILE A 104 -4.33 13.33 -6.11
CA ILE A 104 -3.83 14.68 -5.83
C ILE A 104 -2.39 14.58 -5.34
N ALA A 105 -2.16 13.77 -4.29
CA ALA A 105 -0.85 13.57 -3.70
C ALA A 105 0.17 13.13 -4.75
N MET A 106 -0.19 12.22 -5.65
CA MET A 106 0.74 11.75 -6.67
C MET A 106 1.12 12.81 -7.72
N ARG A 107 0.33 13.88 -7.91
CA ARG A 107 0.69 15.02 -8.81
C ARG A 107 1.63 16.00 -8.15
N VAL A 108 1.41 16.25 -6.87
CA VAL A 108 2.10 17.32 -6.15
C VAL A 108 3.32 16.80 -5.39
N ILE A 109 3.39 15.51 -5.06
CA ILE A 109 4.47 14.94 -4.25
C ILE A 109 5.48 14.20 -5.12
N SER A 110 6.77 14.49 -4.91
CA SER A 110 7.89 13.71 -5.46
C SER A 110 8.11 12.43 -4.65
N ILE A 111 8.82 11.45 -5.21
CA ILE A 111 9.15 10.23 -4.46
C ILE A 111 9.99 10.52 -3.22
N THR A 112 10.89 11.49 -3.30
CA THR A 112 11.73 11.92 -2.17
C THR A 112 10.87 12.51 -1.05
N THR A 113 9.94 13.40 -1.39
CA THR A 113 9.01 14.01 -0.43
C THR A 113 8.07 12.96 0.17
N LEU A 114 7.59 11.99 -0.62
CA LEU A 114 6.82 10.84 -0.12
C LEU A 114 7.63 10.04 0.90
N THR A 115 8.84 9.63 0.56
CA THR A 115 9.71 8.84 1.46
C THR A 115 10.01 9.59 2.75
N ARG A 116 10.36 10.87 2.65
CA ARG A 116 10.66 11.71 3.83
C ARG A 116 9.45 11.90 4.74
N GLY A 117 8.28 12.21 4.16
CA GLY A 117 7.02 12.32 4.91
C GLY A 117 6.58 10.99 5.52
N ALA A 118 6.77 9.87 4.80
CA ALA A 118 6.48 8.53 5.29
C ALA A 118 7.36 8.18 6.50
N LEU A 119 8.67 8.45 6.45
CA LEU A 119 9.58 8.22 7.58
C LEU A 119 9.12 8.99 8.83
N ILE A 120 8.81 10.27 8.70
CA ILE A 120 8.31 11.09 9.82
C ILE A 120 6.99 10.52 10.33
N GLY A 121 6.03 10.24 9.44
CA GLY A 121 4.73 9.68 9.80
C GLY A 121 4.86 8.35 10.54
N ILE A 122 5.72 7.46 10.08
CA ILE A 122 5.96 6.15 10.68
C ILE A 122 6.59 6.29 12.06
N ILE A 123 7.58 7.18 12.23
CA ILE A 123 8.15 7.48 13.55
C ILE A 123 7.04 7.91 14.52
N VAL A 124 6.21 8.87 14.13
CA VAL A 124 5.11 9.37 14.97
C VAL A 124 4.13 8.25 15.29
N VAL A 125 3.73 7.46 14.30
CA VAL A 125 2.79 6.35 14.47
C VAL A 125 3.35 5.30 15.43
N LEU A 126 4.59 4.85 15.24
CA LEU A 126 5.20 3.81 16.05
C LEU A 126 5.54 4.29 17.47
N LEU A 127 5.98 5.55 17.64
CA LEU A 127 6.16 6.13 18.98
C LEU A 127 4.83 6.23 19.72
N TYR A 128 3.76 6.69 19.06
CA TYR A 128 2.43 6.69 19.65
C TYR A 128 1.99 5.27 20.04
N SER A 129 2.23 4.29 19.17
CA SER A 129 1.96 2.88 19.48
C SER A 129 2.78 2.35 20.65
N MET A 130 4.02 2.80 20.85
CA MET A 130 4.81 2.41 22.02
C MET A 130 4.33 3.07 23.31
N LEU A 131 3.93 4.34 23.25
CA LEU A 131 3.51 5.10 24.43
C LEU A 131 2.11 4.70 24.92
N PHE A 132 1.20 4.39 23.99
CA PHE A 132 -0.21 4.11 24.27
C PHE A 132 -0.63 2.70 23.85
N GLY A 133 0.36 1.83 23.62
CA GLY A 133 0.11 0.49 23.11
C GLY A 133 -0.43 -0.47 24.15
N ILE A 134 -1.17 -1.45 23.66
CA ILE A 134 -1.72 -2.53 24.48
C ILE A 134 -1.23 -3.89 23.97
N TYR A 135 -1.32 -4.88 24.86
CA TYR A 135 -1.21 -6.28 24.49
C TYR A 135 -2.62 -6.85 24.37
N LEU A 136 -2.90 -7.53 23.27
CA LEU A 136 -4.17 -8.22 23.07
C LEU A 136 -3.93 -9.72 23.07
N PHE A 137 -4.84 -10.45 23.71
CA PHE A 137 -4.90 -11.89 23.62
C PHE A 137 -5.48 -12.28 22.26
N ASP A 138 -4.74 -13.11 21.52
CA ASP A 138 -5.22 -13.70 20.28
C ASP A 138 -5.79 -15.08 20.58
N ALA A 139 -7.12 -15.22 20.51
CA ALA A 139 -7.80 -16.48 20.81
C ALA A 139 -7.45 -17.60 19.81
N LEU A 140 -7.00 -17.25 18.60
CA LEU A 140 -6.60 -18.22 17.58
C LEU A 140 -5.19 -18.75 17.84
N ASP A 141 -4.29 -17.89 18.32
CA ASP A 141 -2.88 -18.25 18.54
C ASP A 141 -2.57 -18.57 20.03
N GLY A 142 -3.49 -18.34 20.96
CA GLY A 142 -3.31 -18.57 22.39
C GLY A 142 -2.23 -17.70 23.05
N THR A 143 -1.81 -16.62 22.40
CA THR A 143 -0.68 -15.78 22.82
C THR A 143 -1.08 -14.32 23.01
N PHE A 144 -0.36 -13.64 23.91
CA PHE A 144 -0.43 -12.18 24.04
C PHE A 144 0.59 -11.55 23.08
N SER A 145 0.09 -10.76 22.14
CA SER A 145 0.93 -10.03 21.19
C SER A 145 0.84 -8.54 21.44
N PHE A 146 1.97 -7.83 21.31
CA PHE A 146 1.95 -6.37 21.33
C PHE A 146 1.31 -5.86 20.05
N VAL A 147 0.15 -5.19 20.17
CA VAL A 147 -0.56 -4.63 19.02
C VAL A 147 -0.33 -3.13 18.86
N GLY A 148 0.42 -2.51 19.78
CA GLY A 148 0.57 -1.07 19.82
C GLY A 148 -0.77 -0.40 20.06
N ALA A 149 -0.97 0.78 19.46
CA ALA A 149 -2.25 1.47 19.51
C ALA A 149 -3.19 1.04 18.36
N PHE A 150 -2.94 -0.10 17.72
CA PHE A 150 -3.79 -0.64 16.67
C PHE A 150 -4.81 -1.64 17.21
N SER A 151 -5.76 -2.03 16.35
CA SER A 151 -6.74 -3.08 16.65
C SER A 151 -6.19 -4.49 16.38
N SER A 152 -5.07 -4.63 15.67
CA SER A 152 -4.46 -5.94 15.41
C SER A 152 -2.93 -5.88 15.28
N LYS A 153 -2.27 -7.00 15.62
CA LYS A 153 -0.82 -7.15 15.48
C LYS A 153 -0.34 -7.01 14.03
N ASN A 154 -1.20 -7.37 13.07
CA ASN A 154 -0.87 -7.31 11.64
C ASN A 154 -0.87 -5.87 11.11
N GLN A 155 -1.66 -4.97 11.71
CA GLN A 155 -1.60 -3.54 11.41
C GLN A 155 -0.31 -2.91 11.92
N LEU A 156 0.08 -3.18 13.18
CA LEU A 156 1.38 -2.74 13.71
C LEU A 156 2.54 -3.25 12.85
N GLY A 157 2.50 -4.56 12.55
CA GLY A 157 3.47 -5.20 11.67
C GLY A 157 3.53 -4.55 10.29
N PHE A 158 2.40 -4.18 9.68
CA PHE A 158 2.35 -3.50 8.38
C PHE A 158 3.01 -2.12 8.39
N TYR A 159 2.71 -1.28 9.38
CA TYR A 159 3.36 0.04 9.51
C TYR A 159 4.86 -0.09 9.74
N ALA A 160 5.28 -1.08 10.52
CA ALA A 160 6.67 -1.38 10.74
C ALA A 160 7.36 -1.93 9.46
N SER A 161 6.69 -2.79 8.68
CA SER A 161 7.17 -3.20 7.34
C SER A 161 7.42 -2.00 6.44
N LEU A 162 6.46 -1.07 6.36
CA LEU A 162 6.61 0.16 5.58
C LEU A 162 7.80 0.99 6.09
N GLY A 163 8.02 1.05 7.40
CA GLY A 163 9.14 1.80 7.99
C GLY A 163 10.50 1.25 7.58
N VAL A 164 10.67 -0.08 7.63
CA VAL A 164 11.89 -0.73 7.12
C VAL A 164 12.08 -0.46 5.63
N ILE A 165 11.01 -0.60 4.83
CA ILE A 165 11.06 -0.41 3.37
C ILE A 165 11.40 1.04 3.00
N PHE A 166 10.78 2.03 3.65
CA PHE A 166 11.07 3.44 3.39
C PHE A 166 12.45 3.85 3.91
N ALA A 167 12.91 3.31 5.04
CA ALA A 167 14.27 3.53 5.54
C ALA A 167 15.32 2.97 4.58
N ALA A 168 15.17 1.71 4.16
CA ALA A 168 16.02 1.08 3.16
C ALA A 168 15.99 1.85 1.83
N SER A 169 14.80 2.27 1.38
CA SER A 169 14.64 3.07 0.16
C SER A 169 15.33 4.43 0.24
N SER A 170 15.26 5.10 1.39
CA SER A 170 15.93 6.39 1.60
C SER A 170 17.45 6.28 1.48
N VAL A 171 18.03 5.27 2.12
CA VAL A 171 19.49 5.08 2.22
C VAL A 171 20.07 4.43 0.96
N LEU A 172 19.42 3.37 0.47
CA LEU A 172 19.96 2.51 -0.59
C LEU A 172 19.55 2.99 -1.99
N VAL A 173 18.26 3.32 -2.17
CA VAL A 173 17.70 3.64 -3.49
C VAL A 173 17.83 5.13 -3.81
N LEU A 174 17.36 6.00 -2.91
CA LEU A 174 17.45 7.46 -3.06
C LEU A 174 18.84 8.00 -2.70
N ARG A 175 19.68 7.19 -2.04
CA ARG A 175 21.05 7.54 -1.64
C ARG A 175 21.11 8.87 -0.88
N GLN A 176 20.14 9.14 -0.01
CA GLN A 176 20.17 10.33 0.84
C GLN A 176 21.34 10.20 1.82
N ARG A 177 22.30 11.14 1.75
CA ARG A 177 23.55 11.13 2.54
C ARG A 177 23.62 12.26 3.55
N ASP A 178 22.62 13.12 3.59
CA ASP A 178 22.56 14.17 4.58
C ASP A 178 22.33 13.55 5.97
N MET A 179 23.03 14.06 6.98
CA MET A 179 23.08 13.45 8.31
C MET A 179 21.71 13.43 8.98
N ILE A 180 20.86 14.42 8.69
CA ILE A 180 19.51 14.51 9.25
C ILE A 180 18.64 13.37 8.73
N TRP A 181 18.56 13.17 7.40
CA TRP A 181 17.73 12.11 6.82
C TRP A 181 18.32 10.72 7.05
N LEU A 182 19.64 10.59 7.20
CA LEU A 182 20.25 9.35 7.69
C LEU A 182 19.83 9.03 9.13
N GLY A 183 19.87 10.02 10.03
CA GLY A 183 19.41 9.85 11.41
C GLY A 183 17.93 9.50 11.49
N ILE A 184 17.08 10.21 10.73
CA ILE A 184 15.64 9.92 10.65
C ILE A 184 15.37 8.52 10.07
N ALA A 185 16.05 8.14 8.99
CA ALA A 185 15.91 6.80 8.41
C ALA A 185 16.39 5.70 9.36
N GLY A 186 17.50 5.93 10.06
CA GLY A 186 18.01 5.02 11.09
C GLY A 186 17.04 4.84 12.25
N MET A 187 16.51 5.94 12.78
CA MET A 187 15.50 5.91 13.85
C MET A 187 14.21 5.20 13.41
N ALA A 188 13.67 5.54 12.24
CA ALA A 188 12.49 4.87 11.69
C ALA A 188 12.74 3.38 11.48
N GLY A 189 13.90 3.00 10.93
CA GLY A 189 14.28 1.62 10.68
C GLY A 189 14.44 0.80 11.96
N LEU A 190 15.14 1.34 12.97
CA LEU A 190 15.32 0.67 14.27
C LEU A 190 14.01 0.50 15.02
N LEU A 191 13.20 1.56 15.08
CA LEU A 191 11.87 1.53 15.70
C LEU A 191 10.97 0.50 15.01
N SER A 192 11.01 0.46 13.68
CA SER A 192 10.25 -0.51 12.89
C SER A 192 10.74 -1.94 13.09
N ALA A 193 12.06 -2.17 13.14
CA ALA A 193 12.61 -3.49 13.41
C ALA A 193 12.19 -3.99 14.79
N TYR A 194 12.24 -3.13 15.81
CA TYR A 194 11.74 -3.45 17.15
C TYR A 194 10.24 -3.78 17.15
N CYS A 195 9.40 -2.94 16.53
CA CYS A 195 7.95 -3.19 16.47
C CYS A 195 7.59 -4.44 15.66
N LEU A 196 8.34 -4.77 14.59
CA LEU A 196 8.16 -6.03 13.87
C LEU A 196 8.41 -7.23 14.78
N LEU A 197 9.52 -7.23 15.52
CA LEU A 197 9.85 -8.28 16.47
C LEU A 197 8.80 -8.38 17.59
N ALA A 198 8.39 -7.24 18.16
CA ALA A 198 7.40 -7.19 19.24
C ALA A 198 6.00 -7.63 18.79
N SER A 199 5.62 -7.36 17.52
CA SER A 199 4.31 -7.73 16.98
C SER A 199 4.11 -9.23 16.78
N GLN A 200 5.19 -10.01 16.67
CA GLN A 200 5.17 -11.43 16.32
C GLN A 200 4.33 -11.74 15.05
N SER A 201 4.19 -10.76 14.13
CA SER A 201 3.41 -10.92 12.90
C SER A 201 4.24 -11.63 11.83
N ALA A 202 4.10 -12.96 11.74
CA ALA A 202 4.75 -13.82 10.74
C ALA A 202 4.65 -13.23 9.32
N THR A 203 3.43 -12.87 8.90
CA THR A 203 3.14 -12.26 7.60
C THR A 203 3.98 -11.00 7.39
N SER A 204 4.03 -10.11 8.38
CA SER A 204 4.75 -8.84 8.25
C SER A 204 6.27 -9.06 8.20
N VAL A 205 6.82 -9.95 9.02
CA VAL A 205 8.27 -10.26 9.01
C VAL A 205 8.69 -10.87 7.67
N ILE A 206 8.00 -11.93 7.23
CA ILE A 206 8.32 -12.65 5.98
C ILE A 206 8.21 -11.72 4.78
N THR A 207 7.11 -10.95 4.68
CA THR A 207 6.91 -10.03 3.55
C THR A 207 7.90 -8.86 3.56
N THR A 208 8.29 -8.35 4.73
CA THR A 208 9.33 -7.32 4.84
C THR A 208 10.67 -7.85 4.34
N ALA A 209 11.09 -9.03 4.81
CA ALA A 209 12.35 -9.64 4.40
C ALA A 209 12.39 -9.87 2.88
N ALA A 210 11.30 -10.41 2.31
CA ALA A 210 11.18 -10.62 0.87
C ALA A 210 11.28 -9.31 0.07
N VAL A 211 10.62 -8.24 0.52
CA VAL A 211 10.63 -6.95 -0.18
C VAL A 211 11.96 -6.21 -0.04
N VAL A 212 12.63 -6.30 1.11
CA VAL A 212 13.99 -5.77 1.28
C VAL A 212 14.98 -6.54 0.39
N ALA A 213 14.89 -7.87 0.35
CA ALA A 213 15.68 -8.70 -0.55
C ALA A 213 15.44 -8.34 -2.03
N LEU A 214 14.18 -8.07 -2.40
CA LEU A 214 13.81 -7.57 -3.73
C LEU A 214 14.49 -6.22 -4.02
N ILE A 215 14.43 -5.24 -3.11
CA ILE A 215 15.11 -3.96 -3.30
C ILE A 215 16.61 -4.17 -3.52
N ILE A 216 17.24 -4.99 -2.68
CA ILE A 216 18.67 -5.28 -2.75
C ILE A 216 19.04 -6.00 -4.06
N GLY A 217 18.27 -7.01 -4.46
CA GLY A 217 18.51 -7.80 -5.68
C GLY A 217 18.34 -6.99 -6.97
N PHE A 218 17.46 -5.99 -6.96
CA PHE A 218 17.26 -5.11 -8.11
C PHE A 218 18.28 -3.95 -8.21
N MET A 219 19.03 -3.63 -7.15
CA MET A 219 20.02 -2.56 -7.19
C MET A 219 21.14 -2.79 -8.25
N PRO A 220 21.79 -3.97 -8.32
CA PRO A 220 22.79 -4.26 -9.35
C PRO A 220 22.24 -4.22 -10.77
N MET A 221 20.94 -4.47 -10.96
CA MET A 221 20.33 -4.46 -12.29
C MET A 221 20.45 -3.08 -12.96
N GLY A 222 20.52 -2.00 -12.17
CA GLY A 222 20.77 -0.65 -12.68
C GLY A 222 22.11 -0.48 -13.43
N MET A 223 23.05 -1.42 -13.29
CA MET A 223 24.35 -1.43 -13.98
C MET A 223 24.30 -2.15 -15.34
N LEU A 224 23.23 -2.90 -15.61
CA LEU A 224 23.08 -3.74 -16.80
C LEU A 224 22.31 -3.02 -17.91
N SER A 225 22.50 -3.47 -19.16
CA SER A 225 21.67 -3.04 -20.29
C SER A 225 20.22 -3.56 -20.13
N PRO A 226 19.20 -2.85 -20.66
CA PRO A 226 17.80 -3.29 -20.54
C PRO A 226 17.53 -4.71 -21.07
N GLY A 227 18.25 -5.15 -22.10
CA GLY A 227 18.17 -6.53 -22.61
C GLY A 227 18.64 -7.56 -21.58
N ASN A 228 19.81 -7.32 -20.99
CA ASN A 228 20.38 -8.20 -19.96
C ASN A 228 19.54 -8.22 -18.68
N ARG A 229 18.95 -7.08 -18.29
CA ARG A 229 18.03 -7.00 -17.14
C ARG A 229 16.84 -7.93 -17.31
N LYS A 230 16.18 -7.89 -18.48
CA LYS A 230 15.02 -8.76 -18.76
C LYS A 230 15.40 -10.23 -18.73
N MET A 231 16.51 -10.59 -19.36
CA MET A 231 17.00 -11.97 -19.40
C MET A 231 17.33 -12.49 -17.99
N ILE A 232 18.08 -11.73 -17.20
CA ILE A 232 18.41 -12.11 -15.82
C ILE A 232 17.16 -12.15 -14.95
N PHE A 233 16.23 -11.20 -15.09
CA PHE A 233 14.97 -11.23 -14.37
C PHE A 233 14.17 -12.49 -14.68
N LEU A 234 14.03 -12.85 -15.96
CA LEU A 234 13.33 -14.08 -16.37
C LEU A 234 14.03 -15.35 -15.83
N ALA A 235 15.37 -15.38 -15.86
CA ALA A 235 16.13 -16.48 -15.27
C ALA A 235 15.91 -16.58 -13.76
N LEU A 236 15.95 -15.45 -13.04
CA LEU A 236 15.69 -15.39 -11.59
C LEU A 236 14.25 -15.78 -11.24
N VAL A 237 13.27 -15.41 -12.06
CA VAL A 237 11.88 -15.85 -11.88
C VAL A 237 11.77 -17.36 -12.10
N GLY A 238 12.44 -17.92 -13.12
CA GLY A 238 12.46 -19.36 -13.36
C GLY A 238 13.10 -20.14 -12.22
N VAL A 239 14.29 -19.72 -11.78
CA VAL A 239 15.01 -20.33 -10.64
C VAL A 239 14.24 -20.14 -9.35
N GLY A 240 13.70 -18.94 -9.11
CA GLY A 240 12.89 -18.64 -7.93
C GLY A 240 11.62 -19.50 -7.87
N GLY A 241 10.94 -19.69 -9.01
CA GLY A 241 9.80 -20.59 -9.11
C GLY A 241 10.16 -22.03 -8.76
N LEU A 242 11.29 -22.53 -9.27
CA LEU A 242 11.80 -23.86 -8.90
C LEU A 242 12.13 -23.95 -7.40
N LEU A 243 12.77 -22.94 -6.83
CA LEU A 243 13.10 -22.90 -5.40
C LEU A 243 11.85 -22.87 -4.52
N VAL A 244 10.79 -22.19 -4.93
CA VAL A 244 9.50 -22.21 -4.23
C VAL A 244 8.91 -23.62 -4.25
N VAL A 245 8.91 -24.30 -5.40
CA VAL A 245 8.42 -25.69 -5.50
C VAL A 245 9.23 -26.62 -4.60
N VAL A 246 10.55 -26.52 -4.62
CA VAL A 246 11.44 -27.29 -3.73
C VAL A 246 11.15 -26.96 -2.26
N ALA A 247 11.06 -25.68 -1.90
CA ALA A 247 10.78 -25.23 -0.55
C ALA A 247 9.44 -25.78 -0.02
N LEU A 248 8.39 -25.81 -0.85
CA LEU A 248 7.10 -26.39 -0.50
C LEU A 248 7.19 -27.91 -0.34
N GLN A 249 7.91 -28.60 -1.22
CA GLN A 249 8.09 -30.06 -1.17
C GLN A 249 8.84 -30.52 0.10
N PHE A 250 9.79 -29.72 0.58
CA PHE A 250 10.59 -30.02 1.78
C PHE A 250 10.06 -29.38 3.07
N GLY A 251 8.82 -28.87 3.07
CA GLY A 251 8.19 -28.33 4.28
C GLY A 251 8.83 -27.05 4.84
N LEU A 252 9.54 -26.28 4.02
CA LEU A 252 10.19 -25.04 4.48
C LEU A 252 9.15 -24.01 4.94
N LEU A 253 7.96 -24.02 4.34
CA LEU A 253 6.85 -23.17 4.76
C LEU A 253 6.37 -23.55 6.17
N ASP A 254 6.24 -24.84 6.47
CA ASP A 254 5.90 -25.34 7.81
C ASP A 254 6.97 -24.94 8.83
N ALA A 255 8.25 -25.08 8.47
CA ALA A 255 9.37 -24.72 9.34
C ALA A 255 9.39 -23.20 9.65
N VAL A 256 9.20 -22.35 8.63
CA VAL A 256 9.19 -20.89 8.80
C VAL A 256 7.96 -20.45 9.61
N LEU A 257 6.78 -21.02 9.35
CA LEU A 257 5.57 -20.72 10.14
C LEU A 257 5.68 -21.25 11.57
N GLY A 258 6.32 -22.40 11.77
CA GLY A 258 6.58 -23.00 13.09
C GLY A 258 7.41 -22.10 14.01
N ILE A 259 8.32 -21.27 13.47
CA ILE A 259 9.06 -20.26 14.26
C ILE A 259 8.10 -19.27 14.93
N PHE A 260 6.97 -18.98 14.29
CA PHE A 260 5.93 -18.09 14.82
C PHE A 260 4.82 -18.85 15.55
N GLY A 261 5.02 -20.14 15.84
CA GLY A 261 4.01 -20.99 16.47
C GLY A 261 2.78 -21.27 15.58
N LYS A 262 2.94 -21.15 14.26
CA LYS A 262 1.83 -21.33 13.30
C LYS A 262 1.96 -22.64 12.54
N ASP A 263 0.81 -23.28 12.34
CA ASP A 263 0.65 -24.37 11.39
C ASP A 263 0.37 -23.81 9.99
N SER A 264 0.85 -24.48 8.94
CA SER A 264 0.60 -24.11 7.55
C SER A 264 -0.85 -24.26 7.13
N THR A 265 -1.60 -25.05 7.87
CA THR A 265 -3.05 -25.17 7.71
C THR A 265 -3.79 -23.87 8.04
N LEU A 266 -3.16 -22.92 8.75
CA LEU A 266 -3.76 -21.65 9.20
C LEU A 266 -5.22 -21.88 9.66
N THR A 267 -5.45 -22.89 10.49
CA THR A 267 -6.76 -23.55 10.72
C THR A 267 -7.95 -22.61 10.90
N GLY A 268 -7.78 -21.47 11.59
CA GLY A 268 -8.82 -20.45 11.72
C GLY A 268 -9.15 -19.68 10.43
N ARG A 269 -8.15 -19.43 9.58
CA ARG A 269 -8.30 -18.71 8.30
C ARG A 269 -8.83 -19.63 7.19
N THR A 270 -8.43 -20.90 7.15
CA THR A 270 -8.90 -21.83 6.10
C THR A 270 -10.40 -22.09 6.23
N TYR A 271 -10.92 -22.28 7.45
CA TYR A 271 -12.37 -22.33 7.68
C TYR A 271 -13.05 -21.02 7.28
N LEU A 272 -12.54 -19.86 7.73
CA LEU A 272 -13.11 -18.55 7.41
C LEU A 272 -13.16 -18.29 5.89
N TRP A 273 -12.13 -18.71 5.17
CA TRP A 273 -12.04 -18.60 3.71
C TRP A 273 -13.04 -19.49 3.00
N GLN A 274 -13.24 -20.72 3.48
CA GLN A 274 -14.29 -21.60 2.95
C GLN A 274 -15.66 -20.95 3.13
N GLN A 275 -15.95 -20.40 4.30
CA GLN A 275 -17.21 -19.69 4.55
C GLN A 275 -17.38 -18.48 3.62
N GLY A 276 -16.33 -17.71 3.37
CA GLY A 276 -16.37 -16.60 2.40
C GLY A 276 -16.60 -17.07 0.96
N ILE A 277 -15.99 -18.19 0.56
CA ILE A 277 -16.22 -18.79 -0.77
C ILE A 277 -17.66 -19.30 -0.90
N GLU A 278 -18.23 -19.90 0.14
CA GLU A 278 -19.63 -20.32 0.15
C GLU A 278 -20.57 -19.10 0.07
N ALA A 279 -20.34 -18.06 0.86
CA ALA A 279 -21.12 -16.81 0.81
C ALA A 279 -21.08 -16.15 -0.58
N ALA A 280 -19.91 -16.17 -1.24
CA ALA A 280 -19.74 -15.64 -2.59
C ALA A 280 -20.63 -16.33 -3.65
N LYS A 281 -21.05 -17.58 -3.43
CA LYS A 281 -21.91 -18.31 -4.38
C LYS A 281 -23.32 -17.72 -4.48
N ALA A 282 -23.77 -17.00 -3.46
CA ALA A 282 -25.09 -16.37 -3.47
C ALA A 282 -25.16 -15.17 -4.44
N SER A 283 -24.06 -14.43 -4.60
CA SER A 283 -24.00 -13.23 -5.46
C SER A 283 -22.65 -13.12 -6.20
N PRO A 284 -22.30 -14.08 -7.07
CA PRO A 284 -20.94 -14.22 -7.58
C PRO A 284 -20.52 -13.10 -8.54
N ILE A 285 -21.46 -12.47 -9.25
CA ILE A 285 -21.13 -11.48 -10.29
C ILE A 285 -20.84 -10.11 -9.69
N LEU A 286 -21.74 -9.61 -8.83
CA LEU A 286 -21.73 -8.23 -8.32
C LEU A 286 -21.54 -8.13 -6.79
N GLY A 287 -21.55 -9.26 -6.07
CA GLY A 287 -21.47 -9.29 -4.62
C GLY A 287 -22.67 -8.65 -3.91
N VAL A 288 -22.61 -8.62 -2.58
CA VAL A 288 -23.70 -8.10 -1.72
C VAL A 288 -23.66 -6.58 -1.51
N GLY A 289 -22.64 -5.91 -2.04
CA GLY A 289 -22.39 -4.48 -1.83
C GLY A 289 -21.09 -4.23 -1.09
N TYR A 290 -20.37 -3.17 -1.48
CA TYR A 290 -19.12 -2.76 -0.83
C TYR A 290 -19.34 -2.45 0.65
N GLN A 291 -18.58 -3.10 1.55
CA GLN A 291 -18.80 -3.06 2.99
C GLN A 291 -20.25 -3.39 3.43
N GLY A 292 -20.96 -4.19 2.63
CA GLY A 292 -22.34 -4.61 2.88
C GLY A 292 -22.45 -5.96 3.58
N PHE A 293 -21.36 -6.74 3.66
CA PHE A 293 -21.37 -8.07 4.28
C PHE A 293 -21.22 -8.00 5.80
N TRP A 294 -20.18 -7.34 6.30
CA TRP A 294 -19.88 -7.23 7.74
C TRP A 294 -20.72 -6.16 8.44
N VAL A 295 -22.04 -6.34 8.45
CA VAL A 295 -23.01 -5.41 9.06
C VAL A 295 -23.94 -6.14 10.03
N VAL A 296 -24.28 -5.47 11.13
CA VAL A 296 -25.21 -6.00 12.13
C VAL A 296 -26.55 -6.31 11.46
N GLY A 297 -27.05 -7.54 11.67
CA GLY A 297 -28.27 -8.05 11.06
C GLY A 297 -28.08 -8.81 9.75
N PHE A 298 -26.87 -8.84 9.16
CA PHE A 298 -26.58 -9.73 8.03
C PHE A 298 -26.33 -11.15 8.54
N TYR A 299 -27.16 -12.10 8.10
CA TYR A 299 -27.22 -13.46 8.67
C TYR A 299 -25.84 -14.15 8.76
N ASP A 300 -25.09 -14.18 7.66
CA ASP A 300 -23.78 -14.85 7.65
C ASP A 300 -22.74 -14.14 8.50
N ALA A 301 -22.80 -12.80 8.60
CA ALA A 301 -21.89 -12.04 9.44
C ALA A 301 -22.16 -12.27 10.93
N GLU A 302 -23.43 -12.30 11.34
CA GLU A 302 -23.83 -12.63 12.71
C GLU A 302 -23.34 -14.02 13.12
N ARG A 303 -23.58 -15.02 12.27
CA ARG A 303 -23.10 -16.39 12.50
C ARG A 303 -21.57 -16.44 12.62
N LEU A 304 -20.85 -15.79 11.71
CA LEU A 304 -19.39 -15.80 11.73
C LEU A 304 -18.80 -15.03 12.92
N TRP A 305 -19.43 -13.95 13.37
CA TRP A 305 -19.00 -13.29 14.61
C TRP A 305 -19.20 -14.20 15.82
N ASP A 306 -20.30 -14.94 15.89
CA ASP A 306 -20.55 -15.90 16.98
C ASP A 306 -19.56 -17.08 16.91
N ASP A 307 -19.34 -17.67 15.74
CA ASP A 307 -18.39 -18.78 15.51
C ASP A 307 -16.94 -18.42 15.94
N PHE A 308 -16.56 -17.15 15.78
CA PHE A 308 -15.22 -16.63 16.10
C PHE A 308 -15.16 -15.84 17.43
N PHE A 309 -16.22 -15.85 18.23
CA PHE A 309 -16.31 -15.16 19.53
C PHE A 309 -16.07 -13.64 19.45
N ILE A 310 -16.45 -13.00 18.35
CA ILE A 310 -16.31 -11.55 18.11
C ILE A 310 -17.52 -10.81 18.69
N THR A 311 -17.50 -10.58 20.00
CA THR A 311 -18.61 -9.93 20.74
C THR A 311 -18.85 -8.47 20.33
N THR A 312 -17.85 -7.81 19.74
CA THR A 312 -17.94 -6.41 19.30
C THR A 312 -18.67 -6.24 17.96
N ARG A 313 -18.93 -7.33 17.23
CA ARG A 313 -19.57 -7.33 15.88
C ARG A 313 -19.00 -6.26 14.93
N SER A 314 -17.69 -6.07 14.98
CA SER A 314 -16.99 -5.03 14.24
C SER A 314 -15.51 -5.35 14.10
N GLY A 315 -14.85 -4.79 13.07
CA GLY A 315 -13.41 -4.96 12.85
C GLY A 315 -12.99 -6.36 12.42
N PHE A 316 -13.92 -7.16 11.90
CA PHE A 316 -13.67 -8.53 11.41
C PHE A 316 -13.78 -8.59 9.89
N HIS A 317 -13.02 -9.49 9.27
CA HIS A 317 -12.90 -9.62 7.83
C HIS A 317 -12.30 -10.98 7.45
N PHE A 318 -12.41 -11.39 6.18
CA PHE A 318 -11.89 -12.67 5.70
C PHE A 318 -10.35 -12.77 5.72
N HIS A 319 -9.63 -11.67 5.99
CA HIS A 319 -8.16 -11.65 5.93
C HIS A 319 -7.61 -12.14 4.58
N ASN A 320 -8.38 -11.97 3.51
CA ASN A 320 -7.96 -12.29 2.17
C ASN A 320 -8.69 -11.32 1.24
N THR A 321 -7.91 -10.42 0.64
CA THR A 321 -8.45 -9.35 -0.21
C THR A 321 -9.30 -9.92 -1.34
N TYR A 322 -8.94 -11.06 -1.91
CA TYR A 322 -9.67 -11.63 -3.05
C TYR A 322 -11.02 -12.20 -2.62
N ILE A 323 -11.06 -12.94 -1.52
CA ILE A 323 -12.32 -13.50 -0.98
C ILE A 323 -13.24 -12.37 -0.55
N GLU A 324 -12.71 -11.40 0.21
CA GLU A 324 -13.45 -10.20 0.65
C GLU A 324 -14.06 -9.47 -0.55
N THR A 325 -13.26 -9.25 -1.59
CA THR A 325 -13.72 -8.53 -2.79
C THR A 325 -14.78 -9.30 -3.56
N VAL A 326 -14.69 -10.63 -3.66
CA VAL A 326 -15.72 -11.43 -4.35
C VAL A 326 -17.02 -11.46 -3.56
N VAL A 327 -16.97 -11.58 -2.23
CA VAL A 327 -18.18 -11.53 -1.39
C VAL A 327 -18.88 -10.17 -1.52
N GLU A 328 -18.14 -9.06 -1.42
CA GLU A 328 -18.72 -7.73 -1.40
C GLU A 328 -19.01 -7.15 -2.80
N ASN A 329 -18.19 -7.46 -3.81
CA ASN A 329 -18.27 -6.86 -5.15
C ASN A 329 -18.24 -7.86 -6.31
N GLY A 330 -18.24 -9.16 -6.02
CA GLY A 330 -18.26 -10.22 -7.02
C GLY A 330 -16.99 -10.30 -7.87
N PHE A 331 -17.02 -11.18 -8.88
CA PHE A 331 -15.93 -11.35 -9.83
C PHE A 331 -15.68 -10.09 -10.67
N VAL A 332 -16.68 -9.22 -10.86
CA VAL A 332 -16.48 -7.92 -11.52
C VAL A 332 -15.59 -7.02 -10.66
N GLY A 333 -15.86 -6.92 -9.36
CA GLY A 333 -15.02 -6.18 -8.42
C GLY A 333 -13.61 -6.74 -8.37
N LEU A 334 -13.48 -8.07 -8.31
CA LEU A 334 -12.18 -8.75 -8.31
C LEU A 334 -11.37 -8.42 -9.57
N ALA A 335 -11.99 -8.47 -10.75
CA ALA A 335 -11.32 -8.13 -12.01
C ALA A 335 -10.82 -6.69 -12.03
N LEU A 336 -11.64 -5.73 -11.59
CA LEU A 336 -11.26 -4.32 -11.52
C LEU A 336 -10.13 -4.07 -10.51
N LEU A 337 -10.20 -4.69 -9.34
CA LEU A 337 -9.13 -4.63 -8.35
C LEU A 337 -7.83 -5.26 -8.88
N ALA A 338 -7.92 -6.41 -9.55
CA ALA A 338 -6.76 -7.08 -10.14
C ALA A 338 -6.10 -6.21 -11.22
N ILE A 339 -6.89 -5.53 -12.06
CA ILE A 339 -6.38 -4.56 -13.05
C ILE A 339 -5.58 -3.46 -12.34
N VAL A 340 -6.09 -2.91 -11.23
CA VAL A 340 -5.37 -1.87 -10.50
C VAL A 340 -4.11 -2.41 -9.83
N LEU A 341 -4.22 -3.50 -9.08
CA LEU A 341 -3.14 -4.07 -8.29
C LEU A 341 -2.00 -4.62 -9.17
N TYR A 342 -2.32 -5.56 -10.05
CA TYR A 342 -1.32 -6.20 -10.91
C TYR A 342 -0.89 -5.31 -12.07
N GLY A 343 -1.80 -4.49 -12.63
CA GLY A 343 -1.44 -3.51 -13.65
C GLY A 343 -0.40 -2.50 -13.12
N THR A 344 -0.55 -2.07 -11.86
CA THR A 344 0.42 -1.17 -11.22
C THR A 344 1.74 -1.88 -10.92
N LEU A 345 1.71 -3.10 -10.39
CA LEU A 345 2.91 -3.92 -10.17
C LEU A 345 3.71 -4.11 -11.46
N LEU A 346 3.06 -4.60 -12.52
CA LEU A 346 3.68 -4.89 -13.80
C LEU A 346 4.16 -3.62 -14.51
N GLY A 347 3.42 -2.52 -14.36
CA GLY A 347 3.81 -1.21 -14.88
C GLY A 347 5.13 -0.72 -14.29
N HIS A 348 5.28 -0.78 -12.96
CA HIS A 348 6.54 -0.38 -12.30
C HIS A 348 7.66 -1.39 -12.49
N LEU A 349 7.37 -2.70 -12.55
CA LEU A 349 8.34 -3.71 -12.94
C LEU A 349 8.91 -3.43 -14.33
N ARG A 350 8.04 -3.16 -15.32
CA ARG A 350 8.46 -2.77 -16.67
C ARG A 350 9.32 -1.50 -16.63
N SER A 351 8.96 -0.54 -15.78
CA SER A 351 9.75 0.68 -15.59
C SER A 351 11.18 0.37 -15.16
N VAL A 352 11.35 -0.47 -14.13
CA VAL A 352 12.66 -0.86 -13.60
C VAL A 352 13.50 -1.66 -14.62
N LEU A 353 12.85 -2.54 -15.39
CA LEU A 353 13.53 -3.38 -16.38
C LEU A 353 13.94 -2.62 -17.64
N VAL A 354 13.17 -1.61 -18.05
CA VAL A 354 13.39 -0.90 -19.33
C VAL A 354 14.14 0.41 -19.15
N ARG A 355 13.87 1.17 -18.07
CA ARG A 355 14.42 2.52 -17.90
C ARG A 355 15.78 2.47 -17.22
N ASN A 356 16.68 3.34 -17.64
CA ASN A 356 17.98 3.44 -16.98
C ASN A 356 17.83 4.23 -15.67
N ARG A 357 18.20 3.61 -14.53
CA ARG A 357 18.18 4.21 -13.18
C ARG A 357 16.88 4.94 -12.83
N ASP A 358 15.80 4.18 -12.59
CA ASP A 358 14.51 4.69 -12.13
C ASP A 358 14.28 4.36 -10.63
N PRO A 359 14.79 5.17 -9.69
CA PRO A 359 14.62 4.92 -8.26
C PRO A 359 13.14 4.99 -7.83
N GLN A 360 12.34 5.83 -8.49
CA GLN A 360 10.90 5.90 -8.22
C GLN A 360 10.22 4.59 -8.61
N GLY A 361 10.51 4.06 -9.80
CA GLY A 361 9.98 2.79 -10.27
C GLY A 361 10.32 1.65 -9.31
N LEU A 362 11.55 1.59 -8.78
CA LEU A 362 11.96 0.54 -7.85
C LEU A 362 11.20 0.61 -6.51
N ILE A 363 11.06 1.80 -5.91
CA ILE A 363 10.34 1.95 -4.64
C ILE A 363 8.86 1.59 -4.82
N LEU A 364 8.22 2.08 -5.89
CA LEU A 364 6.81 1.81 -6.15
C LEU A 364 6.57 0.35 -6.53
N PHE A 365 7.50 -0.29 -7.26
CA PHE A 365 7.46 -1.73 -7.53
C PHE A 365 7.55 -2.54 -6.22
N ALA A 366 8.48 -2.20 -5.33
CA ALA A 366 8.64 -2.87 -4.04
C ALA A 366 7.38 -2.74 -3.16
N LEU A 367 6.77 -1.56 -3.10
CA LEU A 367 5.50 -1.34 -2.40
C LEU A 367 4.34 -2.15 -3.01
N CYS A 368 4.23 -2.19 -4.35
CA CYS A 368 3.20 -2.99 -5.00
C CYS A 368 3.42 -4.50 -4.78
N ALA A 369 4.67 -4.95 -4.77
CA ALA A 369 5.02 -6.34 -4.45
C ALA A 369 4.61 -6.70 -3.02
N LEU A 370 4.86 -5.80 -2.05
CA LEU A 370 4.37 -5.95 -0.68
C LEU A 370 2.85 -6.14 -0.65
N PHE A 371 2.10 -5.28 -1.35
CA PHE A 371 0.64 -5.34 -1.37
C PHE A 371 0.10 -6.62 -2.02
N VAL A 372 0.71 -7.07 -3.11
CA VAL A 372 0.31 -8.31 -3.79
C VAL A 372 0.56 -9.55 -2.93
N VAL A 373 1.67 -9.61 -2.19
CA VAL A 373 1.92 -10.75 -1.31
C VAL A 373 1.00 -10.70 -0.10
N ARG A 374 0.78 -9.53 0.48
CA ARG A 374 -0.09 -9.36 1.64
C ARG A 374 -1.57 -9.54 1.31
N SER A 375 -2.02 -9.25 0.09
CA SER A 375 -3.44 -9.36 -0.28
C SER A 375 -4.01 -10.77 -0.19
N PHE A 376 -3.16 -11.81 -0.22
CA PHE A 376 -3.58 -13.20 0.03
C PHE A 376 -3.97 -13.48 1.47
N VAL A 377 -3.51 -12.66 2.41
CA VAL A 377 -3.57 -12.94 3.85
C VAL A 377 -3.96 -11.73 4.71
N GLU A 378 -4.20 -10.57 4.10
CA GLU A 378 -4.67 -9.33 4.71
C GLU A 378 -5.49 -8.50 3.70
N ILE A 379 -6.10 -7.41 4.18
CA ILE A 379 -7.00 -6.53 3.42
C ILE A 379 -6.54 -5.06 3.43
N ASP A 380 -5.27 -4.83 3.10
CA ASP A 380 -4.60 -3.53 3.29
C ASP A 380 -4.91 -2.46 2.20
N ILE A 381 -5.61 -2.84 1.11
CA ILE A 381 -5.72 -2.02 -0.12
C ILE A 381 -7.15 -1.70 -0.59
N ILE A 382 -8.18 -2.26 0.03
CA ILE A 382 -9.56 -2.18 -0.46
C ILE A 382 -10.43 -1.21 0.34
N PHE A 383 -9.98 -0.71 1.50
CA PHE A 383 -10.77 0.24 2.30
C PHE A 383 -10.24 1.67 2.27
N ALA A 384 -11.15 2.58 2.58
CA ALA A 384 -10.84 4.00 2.73
C ALA A 384 -9.94 4.22 3.95
N TYR A 385 -9.13 5.28 3.90
CA TYR A 385 -8.26 5.67 5.01
C TYR A 385 -7.26 4.59 5.44
N GLN A 386 -6.91 3.67 4.54
CA GLN A 386 -5.79 2.77 4.72
C GLN A 386 -4.57 3.28 3.96
N ILE A 387 -3.39 3.11 4.56
CA ILE A 387 -2.14 3.53 3.92
C ILE A 387 -1.83 2.69 2.67
N GLY A 388 -2.19 1.40 2.66
CA GLY A 388 -1.97 0.52 1.51
C GLY A 388 -2.76 0.97 0.29
N SER A 389 -4.06 1.25 0.44
CA SER A 389 -4.88 1.79 -0.65
C SER A 389 -4.36 3.15 -1.13
N PHE A 390 -3.98 4.06 -0.23
CA PHE A 390 -3.41 5.36 -0.61
C PHE A 390 -2.14 5.22 -1.45
N LEU A 391 -1.20 4.38 -1.01
CA LEU A 391 0.07 4.14 -1.71
C LEU A 391 -0.13 3.40 -3.04
N LEU A 392 -1.09 2.46 -3.11
CA LEU A 392 -1.44 1.78 -4.36
C LEU A 392 -1.96 2.78 -5.40
N TYR A 393 -2.92 3.62 -5.03
CA TYR A 393 -3.47 4.63 -5.96
C TYR A 393 -2.47 5.72 -6.31
N TYR A 394 -1.59 6.09 -5.37
CA TYR A 394 -0.44 6.95 -5.66
C TYR A 394 0.46 6.32 -6.74
N ALA A 395 0.81 5.04 -6.57
CA ALA A 395 1.66 4.29 -7.50
C ALA A 395 1.00 4.12 -8.87
N ALA A 396 -0.29 3.79 -8.90
CA ALA A 396 -1.10 3.66 -10.12
C ALA A 396 -1.13 4.98 -10.89
N GLY A 397 -1.38 6.09 -10.19
CA GLY A 397 -1.38 7.43 -10.77
C GLY A 397 -0.04 7.79 -11.41
N LYS A 398 1.09 7.44 -10.79
CA LYS A 398 2.43 7.76 -11.35
C LYS A 398 2.70 7.13 -12.72
N LEU A 399 2.05 6.00 -13.04
CA LEU A 399 2.16 5.37 -14.36
C LEU A 399 1.46 6.15 -15.48
N THR A 400 0.51 7.02 -15.13
CA THR A 400 -0.29 7.78 -16.10
C THR A 400 0.35 9.11 -16.53
N LEU A 401 1.33 9.61 -15.76
CA LEU A 401 1.95 10.89 -16.03
C LEU A 401 2.84 10.81 -17.29
N PRO A 402 2.78 11.82 -18.19
CA PRO A 402 3.72 11.93 -19.29
C PRO A 402 5.15 11.90 -18.74
N GLN A 403 5.96 11.02 -19.30
CA GLN A 403 7.34 10.85 -18.86
C GLN A 403 8.10 12.14 -19.20
N ARG A 404 8.71 12.81 -18.21
CA ARG A 404 9.73 13.84 -18.47
C ARG A 404 10.92 13.11 -19.09
N VAL A 405 11.03 13.12 -20.43
CA VAL A 405 12.29 12.79 -21.10
C VAL A 405 13.31 13.76 -20.53
N ALA A 406 14.37 13.23 -19.91
CA ALA A 406 15.46 14.07 -19.45
C ALA A 406 16.01 14.84 -20.65
N ALA A 407 15.71 16.14 -20.71
CA ALA A 407 16.32 17.06 -21.66
C ALA A 407 17.79 17.22 -21.24
N GLY A 408 18.62 16.28 -21.68
CA GLY A 408 20.01 16.17 -21.25
C GLY A 408 20.78 15.19 -22.13
N ALA A 409 20.67 15.34 -23.44
CA ALA A 409 21.51 14.59 -24.39
C ALA A 409 21.87 15.36 -25.68
N PHE A 410 21.41 16.61 -25.87
CA PHE A 410 21.69 17.37 -27.10
C PHE A 410 22.30 18.77 -26.88
N SER A 411 22.77 19.10 -25.68
CA SER A 411 23.44 20.39 -25.41
C SER A 411 24.98 20.32 -25.43
N GLY A 412 25.55 19.34 -26.16
CA GLY A 412 27.00 19.07 -26.16
C GLY A 412 27.69 19.13 -27.52
N VAL A 413 27.01 19.47 -28.62
CA VAL A 413 27.70 19.70 -29.90
C VAL A 413 28.12 21.16 -29.97
N ALA A 414 29.30 21.46 -29.44
CA ALA A 414 29.99 22.70 -29.72
C ALA A 414 30.31 22.73 -31.23
N MET A 415 29.53 23.49 -32.01
CA MET A 415 29.94 23.83 -33.37
C MET A 415 31.21 24.69 -33.26
N ARG A 416 32.35 24.12 -33.64
CA ARG A 416 33.58 24.88 -33.85
C ARG A 416 33.33 25.88 -35.01
N PRO A 417 33.71 27.16 -34.87
CA PRO A 417 33.70 28.06 -36.00
C PRO A 417 34.74 27.58 -37.01
N VAL A 418 34.30 27.38 -38.26
CA VAL A 418 35.21 27.19 -39.40
C VAL A 418 35.92 28.52 -39.61
N ALA A 419 37.23 28.54 -39.36
CA ALA A 419 38.08 29.65 -39.75
C ALA A 419 38.14 29.69 -41.30
N GLY A 420 37.50 30.70 -41.89
CA GLY A 420 37.62 31.04 -43.30
C GLY A 420 38.84 31.93 -43.52
N ARG A 421 39.64 31.56 -44.53
CA ARG A 421 40.74 32.34 -45.10
C ARG A 421 40.25 33.57 -45.84
#